data_AF-A0A7X6ZGZ7-F1
#
_entry.id   AF-A0A7X6ZGZ7-F1
#
_cell.length_a   1.000
_cell.length_b   1.000
_cell.length_c   1.000
_cell.angle_alpha   90.00
_cell.angle_beta   90.00
_cell.angle_gamma   90.00
#
_symmetry.space_group_name_H-M   'P 1'
#
loop_
_entity.id
_entity.type
_entity.pdbx_description
1 polymer ?
#
loop_
_entity_poly.entity_id
_entity_poly.type
_entity_poly.pdbx_seq_one_letter_code
_entity_poly.pdbx_strand_id
1 'polypeptide(L)'
;VLFLRPTESSTIFIQQLGRGLRKYENKTYVTVLDFIGNSYKRSVQIAFALSSLAENFVEEKRLMASLVRDNFTVLGLADCGVEINIDDLSKEEILDYIDQENFNAIKYLKQDYFNFKKYINSEFYPKHMDYLNNDCAPDIIRFMSVKIQGRKNCSYYNFLKGIGEENLPLFSEEQVTFANYLSDFLPLVRPHEFEIIRCLLDGMCAIDSIHQVLQERIAGYSREELSHALQFLKFVTQTGPELSLDVRLDDHFLEYLDDLLTYGITRYFAENGNETGFKLWQNYRMDQVQLKLLKNPGYTAVGTYYYDDYVVIFASLKKDLPDEDRLNYKDKFLQPDLFQWESMTNLPSSHLDKLRSSSFAYLFIRKVDNENGIVLPFTYVGKGKLMNCRKTDSGNGTYLFDIRMENELPDYLQYDFGLSR
;
A
#
# COMPACT_ATOMS: atom_id res chain seq x y z
N VAL A 1 20.03 -2.91 -26.68
CA VAL A 1 18.60 -2.89 -27.06
C VAL A 1 18.27 -1.49 -27.53
N LEU A 2 17.49 -1.35 -28.60
CA LEU A 2 17.12 -0.06 -29.16
C LEU A 2 15.59 0.03 -29.25
N PHE A 3 14.99 1.00 -28.57
CA PHE A 3 13.55 1.22 -28.58
C PHE A 3 13.20 2.41 -29.47
N LEU A 4 12.72 2.12 -30.68
CA LEU A 4 12.33 3.12 -31.70
C LEU A 4 10.82 3.23 -31.92
N ARG A 5 10.02 2.38 -31.25
CA ARG A 5 8.56 2.35 -31.41
C ARG A 5 7.89 2.82 -30.13
N PRO A 6 6.72 3.49 -30.22
CA PRO A 6 5.94 3.81 -29.04
C PRO A 6 5.54 2.52 -28.32
N THR A 7 5.87 2.39 -27.04
CA THR A 7 5.41 1.29 -26.19
C THR A 7 4.29 1.80 -25.31
N GLU A 8 3.07 1.30 -25.51
CA GLU A 8 1.85 1.80 -24.84
C GLU A 8 1.54 1.12 -23.50
N SER A 9 2.48 0.36 -22.94
CA SER A 9 2.27 -0.48 -21.75
C SER A 9 3.59 -0.73 -21.02
N SER A 10 3.61 -0.54 -19.70
CA SER A 10 4.70 -0.93 -18.80
C SER A 10 5.06 -2.42 -18.93
N THR A 11 4.06 -3.31 -18.97
CA THR A 11 4.25 -4.76 -19.17
C THR A 11 5.00 -5.06 -20.47
N ILE A 12 4.62 -4.45 -21.60
CA ILE A 12 5.30 -4.65 -22.89
C ILE A 12 6.74 -4.12 -22.84
N PHE A 13 6.95 -2.97 -22.19
CA PHE A 13 8.28 -2.38 -22.02
C PHE A 13 9.22 -3.31 -21.24
N ILE A 14 8.80 -3.77 -20.06
CA ILE A 14 9.57 -4.70 -19.22
C ILE A 14 9.88 -5.99 -19.99
N GLN A 15 8.92 -6.50 -20.76
CA GLN A 15 9.10 -7.72 -21.54
C GLN A 15 10.18 -7.56 -22.63
N GLN A 16 10.15 -6.44 -23.35
CA GLN A 16 11.16 -6.14 -24.38
C GLN A 16 12.54 -5.89 -23.76
N LEU A 17 12.58 -5.21 -22.62
CA LEU A 17 13.80 -5.00 -21.83
C LEU A 17 14.39 -6.34 -21.36
N GLY A 18 13.57 -7.24 -20.81
CA GLY A 18 13.97 -8.55 -20.30
C GLY A 18 14.64 -9.45 -21.34
N ARG A 19 14.26 -9.36 -22.62
CA ARG A 19 14.97 -10.05 -23.71
C ARG A 19 16.43 -9.62 -23.80
N GLY A 20 16.68 -8.34 -23.60
CA GLY A 20 18.01 -7.74 -23.57
C GLY A 20 18.81 -8.06 -22.32
N LEU A 21 18.17 -8.44 -21.20
CA LEU A 21 18.85 -8.69 -19.93
C LEU A 21 19.41 -10.11 -19.77
N ARG A 22 19.10 -11.03 -20.70
CA ARG A 22 19.63 -12.41 -20.66
C ARG A 22 21.17 -12.44 -20.68
N LYS A 23 21.76 -13.24 -19.79
CA LYS A 23 23.21 -13.49 -19.74
C LYS A 23 23.66 -14.27 -20.98
N TYR A 24 24.83 -13.93 -21.51
CA TYR A 24 25.44 -14.60 -22.65
C TYR A 24 26.96 -14.50 -22.56
N GLU A 25 27.69 -15.48 -23.08
CA GLU A 25 29.16 -15.45 -23.10
C GLU A 25 29.66 -14.20 -23.84
N ASN A 26 30.70 -13.55 -23.31
CA ASN A 26 31.27 -12.30 -23.84
C ASN A 26 30.34 -11.07 -23.85
N LYS A 27 29.24 -11.10 -23.09
CA LYS A 27 28.39 -9.93 -22.87
C LYS A 27 28.52 -9.45 -21.42
N THR A 28 29.29 -8.40 -21.20
CA THR A 28 29.54 -7.80 -19.88
C THR A 28 28.37 -6.94 -19.40
N TYR A 29 27.70 -6.23 -20.30
CA TYR A 29 26.52 -5.42 -20.01
C TYR A 29 25.59 -5.33 -21.23
N VAL A 30 24.42 -4.71 -21.05
CA VAL A 30 23.52 -4.36 -22.15
C VAL A 30 23.27 -2.85 -22.11
N THR A 31 23.62 -2.15 -23.18
CA THR A 31 23.19 -0.76 -23.37
C THR A 31 21.79 -0.75 -23.93
N VAL A 32 20.89 -0.03 -23.28
CA VAL A 32 19.51 0.18 -23.70
C VAL A 32 19.39 1.64 -24.10
N LEU A 33 19.01 1.90 -25.35
CA LEU A 33 18.75 3.25 -25.85
C LEU A 33 17.27 3.35 -26.16
N ASP A 34 16.56 4.18 -25.40
CA ASP A 34 15.17 4.51 -25.64
C ASP A 34 15.09 5.92 -26.24
N PHE A 35 14.60 6.01 -27.48
CA PHE A 35 14.36 7.29 -28.13
C PHE A 35 12.94 7.75 -27.81
N ILE A 36 12.84 8.73 -26.91
CA ILE A 36 11.60 9.41 -26.57
C ILE A 36 11.25 10.37 -27.73
N GLY A 37 10.16 10.07 -28.44
CA GLY A 37 9.55 10.98 -29.41
C GLY A 37 8.26 11.59 -28.84
N ASN A 38 7.47 12.31 -29.65
CA ASN A 38 6.24 13.06 -29.26
C ASN A 38 5.08 12.24 -28.63
N SER A 39 5.32 11.04 -28.09
CA SER A 39 4.35 10.20 -27.39
C SER A 39 4.67 10.20 -25.89
N TYR A 40 4.33 11.28 -25.20
CA TYR A 40 4.65 11.54 -23.79
C TYR A 40 4.03 10.53 -22.80
N LYS A 41 2.91 9.91 -23.19
CA LYS A 41 2.30 8.77 -22.48
C LYS A 41 3.29 7.61 -22.28
N ARG A 42 4.22 7.39 -23.23
CA ARG A 42 5.24 6.33 -23.18
C ARG A 42 6.26 6.59 -22.08
N SER A 43 6.82 7.80 -22.05
CA SER A 43 7.93 8.13 -21.16
C SER A 43 7.51 8.01 -19.70
N VAL A 44 6.23 8.30 -19.41
CA VAL A 44 5.66 8.06 -18.09
C VAL A 44 5.43 6.58 -17.80
N GLN A 45 4.99 5.77 -18.75
CA GLN A 45 4.89 4.31 -18.57
C GLN A 45 6.25 3.66 -18.28
N ILE A 46 7.33 4.18 -18.88
CA ILE A 46 8.70 3.78 -18.57
C ILE A 46 9.06 4.21 -17.15
N ALA A 47 8.79 5.47 -16.78
CA ALA A 47 9.01 5.94 -15.42
C ALA A 47 8.29 5.05 -14.39
N PHE A 48 7.02 4.69 -14.64
CA PHE A 48 6.28 3.75 -13.79
C PHE A 48 6.93 2.36 -13.72
N ALA A 49 7.31 1.79 -14.87
CA ALA A 49 7.95 0.48 -14.92
C ALA A 49 9.31 0.42 -14.21
N LEU A 50 10.08 1.51 -14.26
CA LEU A 50 11.35 1.62 -13.56
C LEU A 50 11.13 1.88 -12.06
N SER A 51 10.07 2.61 -11.73
CA SER A 51 9.72 2.92 -10.36
C SER A 51 9.15 1.75 -9.58
N SER A 52 8.48 0.82 -10.25
CA SER A 52 8.06 -0.44 -9.63
C SER A 52 9.25 -1.30 -9.18
N LEU A 53 10.49 -0.94 -9.54
CA LEU A 53 11.69 -1.55 -8.98
C LEU A 53 12.00 -1.06 -7.55
N ALA A 54 11.39 0.03 -7.09
CA ALA A 54 11.55 0.52 -5.73
C ALA A 54 10.75 -0.36 -4.76
N GLU A 55 11.39 -0.79 -3.66
CA GLU A 55 10.69 -1.53 -2.60
C GLU A 55 9.59 -0.66 -1.98
N ASN A 56 8.40 -1.24 -1.79
CA ASN A 56 7.23 -0.57 -1.20
C ASN A 56 6.73 0.66 -1.99
N PHE A 57 6.92 0.66 -3.31
CA PHE A 57 6.49 1.75 -4.16
C PHE A 57 4.97 2.00 -4.08
N VAL A 58 4.58 3.17 -3.57
CA VAL A 58 3.25 3.74 -3.81
C VAL A 58 3.38 4.56 -5.07
N GLU A 59 2.53 4.30 -6.07
CA GLU A 59 2.38 5.10 -7.29
C GLU A 59 1.93 6.55 -7.00
N GLU A 60 2.73 7.30 -6.24
CA GLU A 60 2.57 8.71 -5.96
C GLU A 60 3.28 9.51 -7.05
N LYS A 61 2.55 10.43 -7.69
CA LYS A 61 3.08 11.25 -8.78
C LYS A 61 4.35 11.99 -8.41
N ARG A 62 4.44 12.47 -7.16
CA ARG A 62 5.59 13.27 -6.72
C ARG A 62 6.84 12.42 -6.52
N LEU A 63 6.68 11.20 -6.02
CA LEU A 63 7.79 10.23 -5.96
C LEU A 63 8.23 9.86 -7.39
N MET A 64 7.29 9.78 -8.35
CA MET A 64 7.62 9.60 -9.76
C MET A 64 8.38 10.76 -10.35
N ALA A 65 7.88 11.96 -10.13
CA ALA A 65 8.54 13.16 -10.57
C ALA A 65 9.94 13.27 -9.98
N SER A 66 10.15 12.85 -8.72
CA SER A 66 11.47 12.90 -8.12
C SER A 66 12.44 11.87 -8.66
N LEU A 67 12.02 10.60 -8.79
CA LEU A 67 12.88 9.55 -9.35
C LEU A 67 13.26 9.88 -10.81
N VAL A 68 12.37 10.51 -11.57
CA VAL A 68 12.69 10.98 -12.92
C VAL A 68 13.73 12.11 -12.88
N ARG A 69 13.58 13.09 -11.96
CA ARG A 69 14.52 14.22 -11.83
C ARG A 69 15.93 13.73 -11.51
N ASP A 70 16.06 12.76 -10.61
CA ASP A 70 17.34 12.25 -10.10
C ASP A 70 17.92 11.07 -10.91
N ASN A 71 17.32 10.70 -12.05
CA ASN A 71 17.72 9.54 -12.84
C ASN A 71 17.65 8.19 -12.07
N PHE A 72 16.71 8.06 -11.14
CA PHE A 72 16.52 6.89 -10.30
C PHE A 72 17.73 6.55 -9.42
N THR A 73 18.66 7.49 -9.23
CA THR A 73 19.91 7.25 -8.49
C THR A 73 19.65 6.89 -7.04
N VAL A 74 18.60 7.47 -6.45
CA VAL A 74 18.15 7.24 -5.08
C VAL A 74 17.66 5.80 -4.83
N LEU A 75 17.38 5.02 -5.88
CA LEU A 75 17.04 3.60 -5.75
C LEU A 75 18.25 2.69 -5.49
N GLY A 76 19.48 3.23 -5.52
CA GLY A 76 20.69 2.43 -5.28
C GLY A 76 20.99 1.38 -6.37
N LEU A 77 20.34 1.48 -7.54
CA LEU A 77 20.48 0.51 -8.63
C LEU A 77 21.92 0.42 -9.18
N ALA A 78 22.71 1.46 -8.98
CA ALA A 78 24.13 1.49 -9.32
C ALA A 78 24.94 0.42 -8.56
N ASP A 79 24.55 0.08 -7.32
CA ASP A 79 25.18 -0.97 -6.52
C ASP A 79 24.98 -2.36 -7.14
N CYS A 80 23.92 -2.51 -7.93
CA CYS A 80 23.60 -3.69 -8.72
C CYS A 80 24.15 -3.61 -10.16
N GLY A 81 24.96 -2.59 -10.49
CA GLY A 81 25.53 -2.38 -11.82
C GLY A 81 24.53 -1.87 -12.86
N VAL A 82 23.44 -1.24 -12.42
CA VAL A 82 22.41 -0.66 -13.30
C VAL A 82 22.45 0.86 -13.21
N GLU A 83 22.65 1.52 -14.35
CA GLU A 83 22.61 2.97 -14.48
C GLU A 83 21.49 3.39 -15.42
N ILE A 84 20.72 4.39 -15.00
CA ILE A 84 19.64 4.99 -15.77
C ILE A 84 20.02 6.45 -16.03
N ASN A 85 19.86 6.91 -17.26
CA ASN A 85 20.16 8.28 -17.65
C ASN A 85 19.03 8.78 -18.54
N ILE A 86 18.42 9.91 -18.15
CA ILE A 86 17.38 10.59 -18.91
C ILE A 86 17.93 11.96 -19.30
N ASP A 87 17.79 12.35 -20.57
CA ASP A 87 18.19 13.68 -21.03
C ASP A 87 17.27 14.77 -20.45
N ASP A 88 17.78 16.00 -20.37
CA ASP A 88 17.09 17.09 -19.68
C ASP A 88 15.74 17.45 -20.32
N LEU A 89 15.63 17.40 -21.65
CA LEU A 89 14.37 17.69 -22.36
C LEU A 89 13.34 16.58 -22.09
N SER A 90 13.74 15.31 -22.17
CA SER A 90 12.87 14.19 -21.82
C SER A 90 12.42 14.26 -20.35
N LYS A 91 13.29 14.71 -19.43
CA LYS A 91 12.90 14.90 -18.03
C LYS A 91 11.78 15.94 -17.91
N GLU A 92 11.97 17.13 -18.47
CA GLU A 92 10.95 18.19 -18.45
C GLU A 92 9.61 17.68 -18.98
N GLU A 93 9.62 16.99 -20.11
CA GLU A 93 8.41 16.44 -20.74
C GLU A 93 7.72 15.34 -19.90
N ILE A 94 8.50 14.41 -19.34
CA ILE A 94 7.98 13.37 -18.44
C ILE A 94 7.31 14.01 -17.23
N LEU A 95 7.96 15.01 -16.64
CA LEU A 95 7.48 15.70 -15.44
C LEU A 95 6.17 16.45 -15.71
N ASP A 96 6.12 17.21 -16.82
CA ASP A 96 4.91 17.92 -17.24
C ASP A 96 3.73 16.96 -17.44
N TYR A 97 3.97 15.80 -18.04
CA TYR A 97 2.93 14.80 -18.25
C TYR A 97 2.50 14.11 -16.95
N ILE A 98 3.44 13.77 -16.06
CA ILE A 98 3.14 13.22 -14.74
C ILE A 98 2.23 14.18 -13.97
N ASP A 99 2.52 15.48 -13.99
CA ASP A 99 1.75 16.48 -13.28
C ASP A 99 0.33 16.61 -13.86
N GLN A 100 0.17 16.60 -15.19
CA GLN A 100 -1.12 16.82 -15.86
C GLN A 100 -2.06 15.60 -15.88
N GLU A 101 -1.57 14.35 -15.84
CA GLU A 101 -2.39 13.16 -16.11
C GLU A 101 -2.74 12.33 -14.86
N ASN A 102 -3.99 11.91 -14.70
CA ASN A 102 -4.39 11.03 -13.60
C ASN A 102 -4.26 9.55 -14.03
N PHE A 103 -3.19 8.88 -13.61
CA PHE A 103 -2.93 7.46 -13.90
C PHE A 103 -3.86 6.49 -13.18
N ASN A 104 -4.62 6.96 -12.18
CA ASN A 104 -5.67 6.20 -11.51
C ASN A 104 -7.03 6.33 -12.22
N ALA A 105 -7.10 7.04 -13.36
CA ALA A 105 -8.29 7.10 -14.17
C ALA A 105 -8.63 5.71 -14.75
N ILE A 106 -9.94 5.41 -14.80
CA ILE A 106 -10.47 4.15 -15.34
C ILE A 106 -9.94 3.79 -16.72
N LYS A 107 -9.62 4.79 -17.57
CA LYS A 107 -9.07 4.58 -18.92
C LYS A 107 -7.74 3.82 -18.87
N TYR A 108 -6.85 4.14 -17.93
CA TYR A 108 -5.54 3.51 -17.79
C TYR A 108 -5.66 2.14 -17.15
N LEU A 109 -6.45 2.02 -16.09
CA LEU A 109 -6.66 0.74 -15.41
C LEU A 109 -7.33 -0.31 -16.32
N LYS A 110 -8.28 0.10 -17.17
CA LYS A 110 -8.82 -0.78 -18.23
C LYS A 110 -7.73 -1.23 -19.19
N GLN A 111 -6.87 -0.30 -19.61
CA GLN A 111 -5.78 -0.61 -20.53
C GLN A 111 -4.77 -1.58 -19.89
N ASP A 112 -4.36 -1.35 -18.64
CA ASP A 112 -3.45 -2.22 -17.88
C ASP A 112 -4.01 -3.62 -17.74
N TYR A 113 -5.31 -3.73 -17.40
CA TYR A 113 -6.01 -5.01 -17.36
C TYR A 113 -5.95 -5.76 -18.71
N PHE A 114 -6.34 -5.13 -19.82
CA PHE A 114 -6.34 -5.80 -21.13
C PHE A 114 -4.93 -6.13 -21.61
N ASN A 115 -3.95 -5.28 -21.31
CA ASN A 115 -2.54 -5.55 -21.57
C ASN A 115 -2.07 -6.79 -20.83
N PHE A 116 -2.41 -6.91 -19.53
CA PHE A 116 -2.04 -8.05 -18.72
C PHE A 116 -2.73 -9.34 -19.18
N LYS A 117 -4.04 -9.32 -19.42
CA LYS A 117 -4.81 -10.45 -19.96
C LYS A 117 -4.21 -10.96 -21.27
N LYS A 118 -3.88 -10.04 -22.18
CA LYS A 118 -3.19 -10.37 -23.45
C LYS A 118 -1.80 -10.95 -23.22
N TYR A 119 -1.07 -10.43 -22.25
CA TYR A 119 0.29 -10.84 -21.95
C TYR A 119 0.36 -12.27 -21.39
N ILE A 120 -0.54 -12.65 -20.47
CA ILE A 120 -0.64 -14.04 -20.00
C ILE A 120 -1.34 -14.97 -21.02
N ASN A 121 -1.80 -14.40 -22.15
CA ASN A 121 -2.52 -15.10 -23.21
C ASN A 121 -3.72 -15.90 -22.68
N SER A 122 -4.49 -15.28 -21.77
CA SER A 122 -5.67 -15.90 -21.17
C SER A 122 -6.93 -15.55 -21.96
N GLU A 123 -7.73 -16.57 -22.28
CA GLU A 123 -9.07 -16.40 -22.84
C GLU A 123 -10.05 -15.86 -21.78
N PHE A 124 -9.89 -16.32 -20.53
CA PHE A 124 -10.68 -15.92 -19.37
C PHE A 124 -10.07 -14.73 -18.64
N TYR A 125 -10.84 -14.09 -17.76
CA TYR A 125 -10.32 -13.02 -16.90
C TYR A 125 -9.17 -13.56 -16.03
N PRO A 126 -8.04 -12.82 -15.90
CA PRO A 126 -6.98 -13.17 -14.96
C PRO A 126 -7.51 -13.20 -13.53
N LYS A 127 -7.20 -14.23 -12.75
CA LYS A 127 -7.54 -14.39 -11.34
C LYS A 127 -6.54 -13.67 -10.43
N HIS A 128 -6.79 -13.58 -9.13
CA HIS A 128 -5.91 -12.89 -8.17
C HIS A 128 -4.50 -13.50 -8.16
N MET A 129 -4.39 -14.82 -8.12
CA MET A 129 -3.09 -15.49 -8.14
C MET A 129 -2.31 -15.26 -9.44
N ASP A 130 -2.98 -15.00 -10.57
CA ASP A 130 -2.27 -14.66 -11.82
C ASP A 130 -1.47 -13.36 -11.68
N TYR A 131 -2.00 -12.37 -10.94
CA TYR A 131 -1.28 -11.12 -10.67
C TYR A 131 -0.09 -11.33 -9.73
N LEU A 132 -0.21 -12.22 -8.74
CA LEU A 132 0.91 -12.49 -7.83
C LEU A 132 2.00 -13.36 -8.47
N ASN A 133 1.62 -14.28 -9.35
CA ASN A 133 2.54 -15.20 -10.02
C ASN A 133 3.28 -14.57 -11.20
N ASN A 134 3.07 -13.28 -11.47
CA ASN A 134 3.68 -12.62 -12.62
C ASN A 134 4.30 -11.27 -12.27
N ASP A 135 5.63 -11.20 -12.33
CA ASP A 135 6.42 -10.01 -11.99
C ASP A 135 6.06 -8.75 -12.82
N CYS A 136 5.42 -8.92 -13.99
CA CYS A 136 5.04 -7.82 -14.87
C CYS A 136 3.55 -7.42 -14.72
N ALA A 137 2.84 -8.02 -13.77
CA ALA A 137 1.44 -7.73 -13.51
C ALA A 137 1.28 -6.35 -12.83
N PRO A 138 0.22 -5.59 -13.17
CA PRO A 138 -0.15 -4.41 -12.41
C PRO A 138 -0.63 -4.81 -11.00
N ASP A 139 -0.49 -3.94 -10.01
CA ASP A 139 -1.05 -4.21 -8.68
C ASP A 139 -2.59 -4.26 -8.76
N ILE A 140 -3.15 -5.45 -8.53
CA ILE A 140 -4.59 -5.72 -8.56
C ILE A 140 -5.38 -4.81 -7.59
N ILE A 141 -4.75 -4.32 -6.51
CA ILE A 141 -5.37 -3.39 -5.56
C ILE A 141 -5.83 -2.10 -6.25
N ARG A 142 -5.12 -1.67 -7.30
CA ARG A 142 -5.51 -0.48 -8.07
C ARG A 142 -6.90 -0.63 -8.70
N PHE A 143 -7.21 -1.81 -9.23
CA PHE A 143 -8.53 -2.11 -9.79
C PHE A 143 -9.66 -2.08 -8.75
N MET A 144 -9.36 -2.43 -7.50
CA MET A 144 -10.32 -2.42 -6.40
C MET A 144 -10.57 -1.00 -5.85
N SER A 145 -9.57 -0.13 -5.95
CA SER A 145 -9.63 1.26 -5.48
C SER A 145 -10.36 2.23 -6.43
N VAL A 146 -10.41 1.92 -7.73
CA VAL A 146 -10.98 2.85 -8.72
C VAL A 146 -12.49 3.00 -8.56
N LYS A 147 -12.98 4.20 -8.91
CA LYS A 147 -14.42 4.49 -8.98
C LYS A 147 -14.93 4.28 -10.40
N ILE A 148 -16.00 3.50 -10.54
CA ILE A 148 -16.76 3.34 -11.79
C ILE A 148 -18.16 3.88 -11.53
N GLN A 149 -18.65 4.78 -12.39
CA GLN A 149 -19.96 5.43 -12.23
C GLN A 149 -20.14 6.11 -10.85
N GLY A 150 -19.07 6.69 -10.31
CA GLY A 150 -19.09 7.41 -9.03
C GLY A 150 -19.01 6.54 -7.77
N ARG A 151 -18.97 5.21 -7.89
CA ARG A 151 -18.85 4.26 -6.76
C ARG A 151 -17.50 3.55 -6.77
N LYS A 152 -16.86 3.39 -5.60
CA LYS A 152 -15.66 2.56 -5.46
C LYS A 152 -16.04 1.11 -5.78
N ASN A 153 -15.19 0.39 -6.53
CA ASN A 153 -15.44 -1.02 -6.86
C ASN A 153 -15.36 -1.94 -5.65
N CYS A 154 -14.41 -1.68 -4.74
CA CYS A 154 -14.13 -2.45 -3.51
C CYS A 154 -13.55 -3.85 -3.74
N SER A 155 -13.97 -4.58 -4.77
CA SER A 155 -13.44 -5.89 -5.14
C SER A 155 -13.06 -5.95 -6.61
N TYR A 156 -12.21 -6.91 -6.95
CA TYR A 156 -11.78 -7.16 -8.32
C TYR A 156 -12.96 -7.65 -9.18
N TYR A 157 -13.87 -8.47 -8.62
CA TYR A 157 -15.11 -8.86 -9.30
C TYR A 157 -15.94 -7.65 -9.76
N ASN A 158 -16.11 -6.64 -8.90
CA ASN A 158 -16.86 -5.43 -9.27
C ASN A 158 -16.15 -4.60 -10.33
N PHE A 159 -14.81 -4.57 -10.32
CA PHE A 159 -14.05 -3.96 -11.41
C PHE A 159 -14.32 -4.68 -12.73
N LEU A 160 -14.17 -6.01 -12.79
CA LEU A 160 -14.43 -6.81 -13.99
C LEU A 160 -15.84 -6.58 -14.55
N LYS A 161 -16.86 -6.61 -13.67
CA LYS A 161 -18.24 -6.29 -14.03
C LYS A 161 -18.39 -4.86 -14.54
N GLY A 162 -17.73 -3.89 -13.90
CA GLY A 162 -17.79 -2.48 -14.26
C GLY A 162 -17.09 -2.13 -15.58
N ILE A 163 -16.10 -2.93 -16.00
CA ILE A 163 -15.45 -2.77 -17.31
C ILE A 163 -16.16 -3.54 -18.43
N GLY A 164 -17.10 -4.43 -18.09
CA GLY A 164 -17.85 -5.25 -19.03
C GLY A 164 -17.11 -6.50 -19.49
N GLU A 165 -16.29 -7.10 -18.62
CA GLU A 165 -15.62 -8.36 -18.92
C GLU A 165 -16.62 -9.51 -19.14
N GLU A 166 -16.31 -10.39 -20.08
CA GLU A 166 -17.17 -11.51 -20.47
C GLU A 166 -16.87 -12.77 -19.65
N ASN A 167 -17.81 -13.72 -19.61
CA ASN A 167 -17.67 -15.02 -18.95
C ASN A 167 -17.35 -14.95 -17.44
N LEU A 168 -17.83 -13.90 -16.75
CA LEU A 168 -17.74 -13.81 -15.30
C LEU A 168 -18.74 -14.77 -14.63
N PRO A 169 -18.38 -15.39 -13.50
CA PRO A 169 -19.34 -16.13 -12.68
C PRO A 169 -20.45 -15.20 -12.18
N LEU A 170 -21.66 -15.73 -12.00
CA LEU A 170 -22.80 -14.96 -11.52
C LEU A 170 -22.93 -15.06 -10.01
N PHE A 171 -22.57 -14.00 -9.31
CA PHE A 171 -22.72 -13.91 -7.86
C PHE A 171 -24.00 -13.19 -7.44
N SER A 172 -24.61 -13.67 -6.35
CA SER A 172 -25.71 -13.01 -5.66
C SER A 172 -25.25 -11.70 -4.99
N GLU A 173 -26.17 -10.81 -4.63
CA GLU A 173 -25.83 -9.56 -3.92
C GLU A 173 -25.12 -9.83 -2.58
N GLU A 174 -25.51 -10.89 -1.88
CA GLU A 174 -24.90 -11.36 -0.64
C GLU A 174 -23.43 -11.77 -0.86
N GLN A 175 -23.17 -12.59 -1.89
CA GLN A 175 -21.83 -13.04 -2.27
C GLN A 175 -20.94 -11.87 -2.70
N VAL A 176 -21.47 -10.92 -3.49
CA VAL A 176 -20.72 -9.72 -3.89
C VAL A 176 -20.38 -8.85 -2.67
N THR A 177 -21.30 -8.73 -1.71
CA THR A 177 -21.05 -7.98 -0.47
C THR A 177 -19.96 -8.64 0.36
N PHE A 178 -19.96 -9.98 0.45
CA PHE A 178 -18.91 -10.72 1.14
C PHE A 178 -17.55 -10.63 0.43
N ALA A 179 -17.52 -10.73 -0.90
CA ALA A 179 -16.31 -10.53 -1.69
C ALA A 179 -15.73 -9.12 -1.49
N ASN A 180 -16.57 -8.09 -1.44
CA ASN A 180 -16.16 -6.72 -1.12
C ASN A 180 -15.56 -6.62 0.28
N TYR A 181 -16.22 -7.24 1.27
CA TYR A 181 -15.76 -7.26 2.65
C TYR A 181 -14.36 -7.86 2.78
N LEU A 182 -14.12 -9.02 2.17
CA LEU A 182 -12.80 -9.67 2.18
C LEU A 182 -11.76 -8.85 1.40
N SER A 183 -12.15 -8.27 0.25
CA SER A 183 -11.24 -7.46 -0.58
C SER A 183 -10.76 -6.19 0.15
N ASP A 184 -11.58 -5.58 1.01
CA ASP A 184 -11.21 -4.39 1.78
C ASP A 184 -10.12 -4.68 2.85
N PHE A 185 -9.87 -5.95 3.21
CA PHE A 185 -8.71 -6.30 4.05
C PHE A 185 -7.38 -6.18 3.31
N LEU A 186 -7.36 -6.21 1.98
CA LEU A 186 -6.13 -6.14 1.20
C LEU A 186 -5.53 -4.71 1.21
N PRO A 187 -4.18 -4.58 1.21
CA PRO A 187 -3.22 -5.67 1.49
C PRO A 187 -3.31 -6.10 2.96
N LEU A 188 -3.12 -7.39 3.25
CA LEU A 188 -3.22 -7.89 4.61
C LEU A 188 -2.09 -7.33 5.49
N VAL A 189 -2.42 -6.99 6.73
CA VAL A 189 -1.43 -6.60 7.78
C VAL A 189 -1.24 -7.67 8.84
N ARG A 190 -2.11 -8.68 8.79
CA ARG A 190 -2.09 -9.93 9.52
C ARG A 190 -2.98 -10.95 8.78
N PRO A 191 -2.73 -12.26 8.89
CA PRO A 191 -3.45 -13.26 8.10
C PRO A 191 -4.68 -13.86 8.81
N HIS A 192 -4.92 -13.52 10.10
CA HIS A 192 -5.89 -14.20 10.97
C HIS A 192 -7.29 -14.29 10.38
N GLU A 193 -7.86 -13.17 9.91
CA GLU A 193 -9.21 -13.16 9.33
C GLU A 193 -9.31 -14.06 8.11
N PHE A 194 -8.33 -14.02 7.20
CA PHE A 194 -8.31 -14.86 6.00
C PHE A 194 -8.14 -16.34 6.34
N GLU A 195 -7.31 -16.68 7.33
CA GLU A 195 -7.13 -18.06 7.79
C GLU A 195 -8.38 -18.62 8.46
N ILE A 196 -9.10 -17.81 9.25
CA ILE A 196 -10.38 -18.22 9.85
C ILE A 196 -11.39 -18.54 8.75
N ILE A 197 -11.55 -17.64 7.76
CA ILE A 197 -12.47 -17.87 6.64
C ILE A 197 -12.06 -19.12 5.85
N ARG A 198 -10.76 -19.30 5.57
CA ARG A 198 -10.24 -20.50 4.91
C ARG A 198 -10.61 -21.79 5.65
N CYS A 199 -10.41 -21.82 6.97
CA CYS A 199 -10.80 -22.97 7.79
C CYS A 199 -12.31 -23.27 7.67
N LEU A 200 -13.16 -22.23 7.67
CA LEU A 200 -14.60 -22.40 7.55
C LEU A 200 -15.02 -22.90 6.16
N LEU A 201 -14.34 -22.46 5.09
CA LEU A 201 -14.55 -22.98 3.74
C LEU A 201 -14.15 -24.46 3.62
N ASP A 202 -13.13 -24.89 4.38
CA ASP A 202 -12.70 -26.29 4.49
C ASP A 202 -13.61 -27.14 5.40
N GLY A 203 -14.67 -26.56 5.98
CA GLY A 203 -15.61 -27.23 6.88
C GLY A 203 -15.14 -27.35 8.33
N MET A 204 -14.07 -26.67 8.72
CA MET A 204 -13.58 -26.63 10.10
C MET A 204 -14.31 -25.55 10.89
N CYS A 205 -15.33 -25.94 11.65
CA CYS A 205 -16.18 -25.00 12.39
C CYS A 205 -15.78 -24.79 13.86
N ALA A 206 -15.05 -25.73 14.48
CA ALA A 206 -14.73 -25.65 15.91
C ALA A 206 -13.63 -24.62 16.20
N ILE A 207 -13.88 -23.71 17.14
CA ILE A 207 -12.97 -22.61 17.51
C ILE A 207 -11.59 -23.14 17.94
N ASP A 208 -11.55 -24.21 18.72
CA ASP A 208 -10.28 -24.78 19.19
C ASP A 208 -9.48 -25.44 18.06
N SER A 209 -10.15 -26.02 17.05
CA SER A 209 -9.46 -26.54 15.86
C SER A 209 -8.88 -25.41 15.00
N ILE A 210 -9.66 -24.34 14.80
CA ILE A 210 -9.19 -23.14 14.08
C ILE A 210 -8.01 -22.52 14.82
N HIS A 211 -8.07 -22.42 16.15
CA HIS A 211 -6.97 -21.95 16.99
C HIS A 211 -5.68 -22.74 16.76
N GLN A 212 -5.75 -24.08 16.69
CA GLN A 212 -4.58 -24.92 16.41
C GLN A 212 -3.99 -24.65 15.02
N VAL A 213 -4.84 -24.54 13.99
CA VAL A 213 -4.39 -24.22 12.62
C VAL A 213 -3.69 -22.87 12.55
N LEU A 214 -4.27 -21.83 13.18
CA LEU A 214 -3.66 -20.51 13.22
C LEU A 214 -2.31 -20.54 13.97
N GLN A 215 -2.23 -21.28 15.07
CA GLN A 215 -0.99 -21.43 15.85
C GLN A 215 0.12 -22.13 15.06
N GLU A 216 -0.22 -23.09 14.20
CA GLU A 216 0.75 -23.78 13.34
C GLU A 216 1.20 -22.93 12.15
N ARG A 217 0.29 -22.15 11.56
CA ARG A 217 0.55 -21.40 10.32
C ARG A 217 1.12 -20.00 10.54
N ILE A 218 0.84 -19.37 11.67
CA ILE A 218 1.17 -17.97 11.92
C ILE A 218 2.22 -17.88 13.04
N ALA A 219 3.44 -17.50 12.66
CA ALA A 219 4.51 -17.29 13.63
C ALA A 219 4.15 -16.17 14.62
N GLY A 220 4.35 -16.43 15.92
CA GLY A 220 4.06 -15.46 16.98
C GLY A 220 2.58 -15.29 17.30
N TYR A 221 1.71 -16.14 16.76
CA TYR A 221 0.27 -16.09 17.00
C TYR A 221 -0.10 -16.24 18.48
N SER A 222 -1.12 -15.51 18.91
CA SER A 222 -1.71 -15.63 20.24
C SER A 222 -3.23 -15.81 20.20
N ARG A 223 -3.79 -16.43 21.26
CA ARG A 223 -5.23 -16.69 21.34
C ARG A 223 -6.04 -15.38 21.39
N GLU A 224 -5.46 -14.32 21.94
CA GLU A 224 -6.04 -12.97 21.97
C GLU A 224 -6.28 -12.42 20.56
N GLU A 225 -5.42 -12.75 19.59
CA GLU A 225 -5.60 -12.32 18.20
C GLU A 225 -6.81 -12.99 17.55
N LEU A 226 -7.05 -14.28 17.84
CA LEU A 226 -8.27 -14.97 17.40
C LEU A 226 -9.50 -14.40 18.09
N SER A 227 -9.47 -14.19 19.40
CA SER A 227 -10.59 -13.56 20.11
C SER A 227 -10.91 -12.18 19.55
N HIS A 228 -9.89 -11.39 19.24
CA HIS A 228 -10.06 -10.09 18.59
C HIS A 228 -10.60 -10.22 17.16
N ALA A 229 -10.08 -11.15 16.35
CA ALA A 229 -10.59 -11.38 15.01
C ALA A 229 -12.09 -11.72 15.06
N LEU A 230 -12.49 -12.69 15.89
CA LEU A 230 -13.90 -13.09 16.04
C LEU A 230 -14.80 -11.96 16.57
N GLN A 231 -14.26 -11.01 17.34
CA GLN A 231 -15.02 -9.86 17.82
C GLN A 231 -15.43 -8.90 16.68
N PHE A 232 -14.58 -8.74 15.65
CA PHE A 232 -14.78 -7.74 14.59
C PHE A 232 -15.04 -8.35 13.21
N LEU A 233 -14.86 -9.65 13.05
CA LEU A 233 -15.14 -10.39 11.83
C LEU A 233 -16.65 -10.38 11.57
N LYS A 234 -17.03 -9.95 10.36
CA LYS A 234 -18.42 -9.98 9.88
C LYS A 234 -18.63 -11.26 9.08
N PHE A 235 -19.90 -11.61 8.85
CA PHE A 235 -20.30 -12.82 8.11
C PHE A 235 -19.89 -14.14 8.76
N VAL A 236 -19.53 -14.09 10.04
CA VAL A 236 -19.26 -15.28 10.85
C VAL A 236 -20.13 -15.19 12.11
N THR A 237 -20.96 -16.21 12.32
CA THR A 237 -21.75 -16.34 13.54
C THR A 237 -21.13 -17.41 14.44
N GLN A 238 -21.00 -17.09 15.73
CA GLN A 238 -20.57 -18.03 16.75
C GLN A 238 -21.78 -18.62 17.48
N THR A 239 -21.90 -19.96 17.47
CA THR A 239 -22.89 -20.70 18.24
C THR A 239 -22.18 -21.66 19.20
N GLY A 240 -21.96 -21.22 20.44
CA GLY A 240 -21.18 -21.98 21.41
C GLY A 240 -19.71 -22.11 20.97
N PRO A 241 -19.15 -23.34 20.84
CA PRO A 241 -17.77 -23.57 20.41
C PRO A 241 -17.61 -23.62 18.88
N GLU A 242 -18.69 -23.48 18.11
CA GLU A 242 -18.69 -23.58 16.66
C GLU A 242 -18.90 -22.21 15.99
N LEU A 243 -18.30 -22.04 14.82
CA LEU A 243 -18.42 -20.91 13.92
C LEU A 243 -19.09 -21.35 12.62
N SER A 244 -19.89 -20.48 12.02
CA SER A 244 -20.49 -20.69 10.70
C SER A 244 -20.38 -19.44 9.84
N LEU A 245 -20.19 -19.63 8.53
CA LEU A 245 -20.26 -18.52 7.56
C LEU A 245 -21.72 -18.17 7.24
N ASP A 246 -22.04 -16.89 7.32
CA ASP A 246 -23.37 -16.35 7.05
C ASP A 246 -23.52 -15.93 5.59
N VAL A 247 -23.02 -16.76 4.66
CA VAL A 247 -23.05 -16.52 3.21
C VAL A 247 -23.26 -17.83 2.47
N ARG A 248 -24.13 -17.82 1.46
CA ARG A 248 -24.34 -18.99 0.60
C ARG A 248 -23.13 -19.24 -0.30
N LEU A 249 -22.65 -20.48 -0.25
CA LEU A 249 -21.53 -20.96 -1.05
C LEU A 249 -22.04 -21.83 -2.19
N ASP A 250 -21.51 -21.59 -3.39
CA ASP A 250 -21.62 -22.45 -4.56
C ASP A 250 -20.22 -22.64 -5.17
N ASP A 251 -20.07 -23.61 -6.07
CA ASP A 251 -18.76 -24.00 -6.61
C ASP A 251 -17.99 -22.83 -7.25
N HIS A 252 -18.69 -21.93 -7.95
CA HIS A 252 -18.05 -20.79 -8.62
C HIS A 252 -17.58 -19.75 -7.59
N PHE A 253 -18.37 -19.53 -6.54
CA PHE A 253 -17.99 -18.59 -5.49
C PHE A 253 -16.87 -19.14 -4.60
N LEU A 254 -16.87 -20.45 -4.32
CA LEU A 254 -15.77 -21.13 -3.62
C LEU A 254 -14.46 -20.98 -4.39
N GLU A 255 -14.47 -21.20 -5.70
CA GLU A 255 -13.28 -21.02 -6.55
C GLU A 255 -12.75 -19.57 -6.51
N TYR A 256 -13.65 -18.58 -6.51
CA TYR A 256 -13.26 -17.17 -6.38
C TYR A 256 -12.67 -16.84 -5.00
N LEU A 257 -13.29 -17.36 -3.93
CA LEU A 257 -12.83 -17.12 -2.56
C LEU A 257 -11.48 -17.79 -2.29
N ASP A 258 -11.28 -19.03 -2.75
CA ASP A 258 -10.01 -19.73 -2.60
C ASP A 258 -8.86 -18.95 -3.25
N ASP A 259 -9.07 -18.45 -4.47
CA ASP A 259 -8.09 -17.64 -5.19
C ASP A 259 -7.81 -16.30 -4.48
N LEU A 260 -8.85 -15.59 -4.01
CA LEU A 260 -8.72 -14.34 -3.25
C LEU A 260 -7.96 -14.54 -1.92
N LEU A 261 -8.32 -15.58 -1.15
CA LEU A 261 -7.70 -15.88 0.14
C LEU A 261 -6.25 -16.32 -0.05
N THR A 262 -6.01 -17.20 -1.02
CA THR A 262 -4.66 -17.66 -1.37
C THR A 262 -3.78 -16.49 -1.80
N TYR A 263 -4.29 -15.58 -2.63
CA TYR A 263 -3.59 -14.36 -3.00
C TYR A 263 -3.22 -13.51 -1.78
N GLY A 264 -4.19 -13.21 -0.91
CA GLY A 264 -3.96 -12.36 0.26
C GLY A 264 -2.94 -12.95 1.22
N ILE A 265 -3.08 -14.24 1.53
CA ILE A 265 -2.18 -14.97 2.45
C ILE A 265 -0.78 -15.09 1.85
N THR A 266 -0.68 -15.48 0.57
CA THR A 266 0.62 -15.66 -0.10
C THR A 266 1.37 -14.33 -0.22
N ARG A 267 0.68 -13.26 -0.66
CA ARG A 267 1.26 -11.91 -0.71
C ARG A 267 1.73 -11.45 0.67
N TYR A 268 0.92 -11.67 1.71
CA TYR A 268 1.29 -11.31 3.09
C TYR A 268 2.60 -11.96 3.53
N PHE A 269 2.73 -13.28 3.39
CA PHE A 269 3.94 -13.98 3.83
C PHE A 269 5.15 -13.66 2.95
N ALA A 270 4.96 -13.46 1.64
CA ALA A 270 6.03 -13.04 0.74
C ALA A 270 6.57 -11.64 1.09
N GLU A 271 5.69 -10.70 1.44
CA GLU A 271 6.08 -9.32 1.76
C GLU A 271 6.61 -9.16 3.19
N ASN A 272 6.07 -9.89 4.18
CA ASN A 272 6.40 -9.69 5.59
C ASN A 272 7.46 -10.66 6.12
N GLY A 273 7.66 -11.82 5.49
CA GLY A 273 8.61 -12.83 5.97
C GLY A 273 8.31 -13.24 7.42
N ASN A 274 9.28 -13.00 8.32
CA ASN A 274 9.17 -13.31 9.75
C ASN A 274 8.74 -12.11 10.63
N GLU A 275 8.51 -10.93 10.04
CA GLU A 275 8.12 -9.73 10.79
C GLU A 275 6.67 -9.84 11.25
N THR A 276 6.46 -9.85 12.57
CA THR A 276 5.12 -9.94 13.18
C THR A 276 4.58 -8.56 13.57
N GLY A 277 5.47 -7.59 13.80
CA GLY A 277 5.16 -6.19 14.09
C GLY A 277 4.93 -5.36 12.83
N PHE A 278 4.96 -4.04 12.99
CA PHE A 278 4.91 -3.11 11.86
C PHE A 278 6.25 -3.12 11.13
N LYS A 279 6.22 -3.40 9.83
CA LYS A 279 7.41 -3.36 8.98
C LYS A 279 7.75 -1.90 8.66
N LEU A 280 9.00 -1.51 8.91
CA LEU A 280 9.49 -0.18 8.58
C LEU A 280 9.23 0.14 7.10
N TRP A 281 8.84 1.38 6.83
CA TRP A 281 8.64 1.95 5.50
C TRP A 281 7.45 1.37 4.74
N GLN A 282 6.67 0.48 5.35
CA GLN A 282 5.44 -0.03 4.77
C GLN A 282 4.26 0.90 5.06
N ASN A 283 3.27 0.87 4.16
CA ASN A 283 2.07 1.69 4.26
C ASN A 283 0.95 0.97 4.99
N TYR A 284 0.27 1.71 5.86
CA TYR A 284 -0.82 1.25 6.70
C TYR A 284 -1.96 2.27 6.69
N ARG A 285 -3.19 1.75 6.67
CA ARG A 285 -4.38 2.54 6.99
C ARG A 285 -4.62 2.54 8.51
N MET A 286 -5.37 3.52 9.01
CA MET A 286 -5.67 3.61 10.44
C MET A 286 -6.42 2.38 10.98
N ASP A 287 -7.37 1.84 10.22
CA ASP A 287 -8.11 0.62 10.56
C ASP A 287 -7.17 -0.59 10.70
N GLN A 288 -6.20 -0.71 9.79
CA GLN A 288 -5.20 -1.76 9.82
C GLN A 288 -4.24 -1.63 11.01
N VAL A 289 -3.84 -0.42 11.39
CA VAL A 289 -3.01 -0.18 12.58
C VAL A 289 -3.76 -0.59 13.85
N GLN A 290 -5.03 -0.20 13.98
CA GLN A 290 -5.86 -0.61 15.12
C GLN A 290 -6.04 -2.14 15.14
N LEU A 291 -6.30 -2.75 13.98
CA LEU A 291 -6.42 -4.20 13.84
C LEU A 291 -5.17 -4.93 14.37
N LYS A 292 -3.99 -4.48 13.94
CA LYS A 292 -2.70 -5.10 14.33
C LYS A 292 -2.34 -4.85 15.80
N LEU A 293 -2.84 -3.78 16.41
CA LEU A 293 -2.68 -3.47 17.84
C LEU A 293 -3.76 -4.12 18.74
N LEU A 294 -4.62 -4.97 18.17
CA LEU A 294 -5.77 -5.57 18.86
C LEU A 294 -6.70 -4.53 19.49
N LYS A 295 -6.96 -3.45 18.74
CA LYS A 295 -7.88 -2.37 19.08
C LYS A 295 -9.02 -2.31 18.07
N ASN A 296 -10.08 -1.57 18.41
CA ASN A 296 -11.26 -1.46 17.54
C ASN A 296 -10.89 -0.85 16.16
N PRO A 297 -10.93 -1.64 15.06
CA PRO A 297 -10.57 -1.16 13.72
C PRO A 297 -11.54 -0.11 13.17
N GLY A 298 -12.75 0.01 13.73
CA GLY A 298 -13.71 1.05 13.34
C GLY A 298 -13.43 2.42 13.96
N TYR A 299 -12.49 2.54 14.91
CA TYR A 299 -12.16 3.81 15.54
C TYR A 299 -11.01 4.51 14.83
N THR A 300 -11.30 5.22 13.74
CA THR A 300 -10.30 5.89 12.85
C THR A 300 -10.44 7.42 12.80
N ALA A 301 -11.12 8.02 13.78
CA ALA A 301 -11.51 9.44 13.73
C ALA A 301 -10.49 10.41 14.34
N VAL A 302 -9.36 9.91 14.86
CA VAL A 302 -8.37 10.72 15.60
C VAL A 302 -6.97 10.57 15.02
N GLY A 303 -6.19 11.65 15.06
CA GLY A 303 -4.79 11.64 14.63
C GLY A 303 -3.81 11.10 15.67
N THR A 304 -4.26 10.86 16.91
CA THR A 304 -3.41 10.32 17.98
C THR A 304 -4.21 9.42 18.90
N TYR A 305 -3.66 8.24 19.19
CA TYR A 305 -4.21 7.28 20.14
C TYR A 305 -3.30 7.20 21.36
N TYR A 306 -3.92 7.20 22.54
CA TYR A 306 -3.21 7.29 23.82
C TYR A 306 -3.45 6.02 24.66
N TYR A 307 -2.50 5.10 24.65
CA TYR A 307 -2.52 3.90 25.49
C TYR A 307 -1.67 4.11 26.74
N ASP A 308 -1.55 3.08 27.58
CA ASP A 308 -0.92 3.23 28.90
C ASP A 308 0.61 3.30 28.81
N ASP A 309 1.23 2.47 27.97
CA ASP A 309 2.69 2.42 27.79
C ASP A 309 3.19 3.19 26.56
N TYR A 310 2.33 3.36 25.55
CA TYR A 310 2.72 3.95 24.26
C TYR A 310 1.60 4.80 23.65
N VAL A 311 1.98 5.62 22.68
CA VAL A 311 1.06 6.38 21.84
C VAL A 311 1.21 5.99 20.36
N VAL A 312 0.18 6.22 19.57
CA VAL A 312 0.22 6.04 18.12
C VAL A 312 -0.12 7.38 17.47
N ILE A 313 0.79 7.88 16.66
CA ILE A 313 0.70 9.21 16.03
C ILE A 313 0.60 9.04 14.53
N PHE A 314 -0.45 9.63 13.96
CA PHE A 314 -0.65 9.79 12.52
C PHE A 314 -0.42 11.25 12.15
N ALA A 315 0.67 11.54 11.45
CA ALA A 315 1.05 12.88 11.04
C ALA A 315 0.92 13.04 9.52
N SER A 316 0.49 14.22 9.05
CA SER A 316 0.33 14.53 7.63
C SER A 316 1.19 15.74 7.27
N LEU A 317 2.19 15.64 6.39
CA LEU A 317 3.11 16.76 6.12
C LEU A 317 2.46 17.94 5.36
N LYS A 318 1.24 17.77 4.83
CA LYS A 318 0.44 18.77 4.09
C LYS A 318 1.23 19.51 3.00
N LYS A 319 2.04 18.76 2.24
CA LYS A 319 2.86 19.33 1.16
C LYS A 319 2.04 19.76 -0.06
N ASP A 320 0.74 19.59 -0.09
CA ASP A 320 -0.16 20.11 -1.11
C ASP A 320 -0.59 21.57 -0.87
N LEU A 321 -0.37 22.10 0.33
CA LEU A 321 -0.72 23.49 0.64
C LEU A 321 0.22 24.51 -0.05
N PRO A 322 -0.30 25.71 -0.40
CA PRO A 322 0.52 26.85 -0.82
C PRO A 322 1.62 27.18 0.20
N ASP A 323 2.73 27.78 -0.26
CA ASP A 323 3.89 28.05 0.60
C ASP A 323 3.57 28.95 1.81
N GLU A 324 2.62 29.88 1.67
CA GLU A 324 2.14 30.74 2.75
C GLU A 324 1.43 29.93 3.86
N ASP A 325 0.69 28.87 3.50
CA ASP A 325 -0.03 28.01 4.44
C ASP A 325 0.87 26.92 5.05
N ARG A 326 1.91 26.49 4.33
CA ARG A 326 2.92 25.54 4.83
C ARG A 326 3.68 26.08 6.04
N LEU A 327 3.88 27.40 6.14
CA LEU A 327 4.54 28.05 7.30
C LEU A 327 3.80 27.81 8.63
N ASN A 328 2.50 27.56 8.56
CA ASN A 328 1.65 27.26 9.71
C ASN A 328 1.72 25.79 10.12
N TYR A 329 2.18 24.90 9.25
CA TYR A 329 2.29 23.48 9.55
C TYR A 329 3.64 23.17 10.22
N LYS A 330 3.57 22.56 11.42
CA LYS A 330 4.76 22.35 12.25
C LYS A 330 5.35 20.95 12.14
N ASP A 331 4.62 19.95 11.65
CA ASP A 331 5.17 18.60 11.56
C ASP A 331 6.17 18.50 10.40
N LYS A 332 7.38 18.06 10.72
CA LYS A 332 8.47 17.88 9.75
C LYS A 332 9.62 17.08 10.33
N PHE A 333 10.39 16.44 9.47
CA PHE A 333 11.71 15.96 9.86
C PHE A 333 12.68 17.14 10.02
N LEU A 334 13.42 17.14 11.13
CA LEU A 334 14.53 18.05 11.39
C LEU A 334 15.87 17.41 11.03
N GLN A 335 15.96 16.09 11.21
CA GLN A 335 17.09 15.22 10.88
C GLN A 335 16.54 13.85 10.43
N PRO A 336 17.35 12.97 9.82
CA PRO A 336 16.87 11.65 9.38
C PRO A 336 16.25 10.81 10.51
N ASP A 337 16.65 11.05 11.76
CA ASP A 337 16.18 10.37 12.98
C ASP A 337 15.43 11.28 13.96
N LEU A 338 15.03 12.49 13.54
CA LEU A 338 14.37 13.45 14.43
C LEU A 338 13.16 14.10 13.77
N PHE A 339 11.96 13.76 14.26
CA PHE A 339 10.71 14.29 13.76
C PHE A 339 10.11 15.30 14.74
N GLN A 340 9.81 16.51 14.29
CA GLN A 340 9.01 17.46 15.05
C GLN A 340 7.53 17.16 14.82
N TRP A 341 6.75 17.05 15.89
CA TRP A 341 5.32 16.79 15.85
C TRP A 341 4.55 17.80 16.72
N GLU A 342 3.41 18.27 16.22
CA GLU A 342 2.47 19.12 16.93
C GLU A 342 1.21 18.35 17.36
N SER A 343 0.83 18.47 18.63
CA SER A 343 -0.40 17.88 19.16
C SER A 343 -1.66 18.51 18.59
N MET A 344 -2.80 17.82 18.76
CA MET A 344 -4.11 18.43 18.54
C MET A 344 -4.31 19.71 19.36
N THR A 345 -5.16 20.60 18.85
CA THR A 345 -5.57 21.82 19.55
C THR A 345 -6.35 21.48 20.82
N ASN A 346 -6.25 22.36 21.83
CA ASN A 346 -6.90 22.18 23.13
C ASN A 346 -6.68 20.78 23.74
N LEU A 347 -5.44 20.29 23.70
CA LEU A 347 -5.07 18.97 24.18
C LEU A 347 -5.47 18.80 25.67
N PRO A 348 -6.28 17.77 26.01
CA PRO A 348 -6.62 17.48 27.40
C PRO A 348 -5.38 17.20 28.25
N SER A 349 -5.39 17.63 29.52
CA SER A 349 -4.27 17.41 30.44
C SER A 349 -3.93 15.91 30.60
N SER A 350 -4.93 15.05 30.65
CA SER A 350 -4.74 13.60 30.72
C SER A 350 -4.01 13.02 29.50
N HIS A 351 -4.23 13.57 28.30
CA HIS A 351 -3.52 13.17 27.09
C HIS A 351 -2.10 13.72 27.08
N LEU A 352 -1.90 14.94 27.55
CA LEU A 352 -0.56 15.52 27.71
C LEU A 352 0.30 14.70 28.68
N ASP A 353 -0.28 14.25 29.79
CA ASP A 353 0.40 13.40 30.77
C ASP A 353 0.80 12.07 30.12
N LYS A 354 -0.10 11.44 29.35
CA LYS A 354 0.21 10.23 28.58
C LYS A 354 1.32 10.43 27.56
N LEU A 355 1.35 11.53 26.83
CA LEU A 355 2.45 11.83 25.89
C LEU A 355 3.79 11.95 26.61
N ARG A 356 3.81 12.56 27.80
CA ARG A 356 5.02 12.74 28.61
C ARG A 356 5.49 11.46 29.28
N SER A 357 4.56 10.59 29.68
CA SER A 357 4.87 9.34 30.39
C SER A 357 5.08 8.14 29.48
N SER A 358 4.62 8.19 28.22
CA SER A 358 4.75 7.09 27.27
C SER A 358 6.22 6.69 27.07
N SER A 359 6.47 5.38 27.05
CA SER A 359 7.78 4.81 26.81
C SER A 359 8.26 5.07 25.38
N PHE A 360 7.32 5.04 24.42
CA PHE A 360 7.58 5.32 23.00
C PHE A 360 6.29 5.72 22.26
N ALA A 361 6.47 6.25 21.05
CA ALA A 361 5.43 6.49 20.05
C ALA A 361 5.66 5.61 18.82
N TYR A 362 4.59 4.99 18.31
CA TYR A 362 4.56 4.57 16.92
C TYR A 362 4.23 5.77 16.04
N LEU A 363 5.05 6.01 15.00
CA LEU A 363 4.86 7.14 14.11
C LEU A 363 4.51 6.67 12.69
N PHE A 364 3.39 7.18 12.18
CA PHE A 364 2.88 6.92 10.84
C PHE A 364 2.73 8.26 10.12
N ILE A 365 3.36 8.41 8.97
CA ILE A 365 3.43 9.68 8.24
C ILE A 365 2.83 9.51 6.87
N ARG A 366 2.00 10.48 6.46
CA ARG A 366 1.63 10.66 5.07
C ARG A 366 1.99 12.06 4.61
N LYS A 367 2.13 12.23 3.31
CA LYS A 367 2.47 13.53 2.73
C LYS A 367 1.25 14.40 2.44
N VAL A 368 0.22 13.77 1.87
CA VAL A 368 -1.07 14.37 1.50
C VAL A 368 -2.19 13.38 1.81
N ASP A 369 -3.39 13.89 2.03
CA ASP A 369 -4.52 13.08 2.46
C ASP A 369 -5.15 12.31 1.29
N ASN A 370 -5.17 12.94 0.11
CA ASN A 370 -5.75 12.38 -1.11
C ASN A 370 -4.88 12.78 -2.30
N GLU A 371 -4.65 11.84 -3.20
CA GLU A 371 -4.09 12.12 -4.52
C GLU A 371 -4.96 11.44 -5.58
N ASN A 372 -5.36 12.18 -6.61
CA ASN A 372 -6.09 11.64 -7.76
C ASN A 372 -7.41 10.89 -7.41
N GLY A 373 -8.06 11.26 -6.30
CA GLY A 373 -9.31 10.65 -5.85
C GLY A 373 -9.13 9.41 -4.95
N ILE A 374 -7.88 9.05 -4.64
CA ILE A 374 -7.50 7.96 -3.74
C ILE A 374 -7.00 8.55 -2.42
N VAL A 375 -7.53 8.05 -1.30
CA VAL A 375 -7.01 8.40 0.03
C VAL A 375 -5.69 7.65 0.23
N LEU A 376 -4.61 8.38 0.50
CA LEU A 376 -3.30 7.76 0.67
C LEU A 376 -3.16 7.14 2.06
N PRO A 377 -2.53 5.96 2.17
CA PRO A 377 -2.18 5.37 3.46
C PRO A 377 -1.06 6.16 4.14
N PHE A 378 -0.72 5.78 5.38
CA PHE A 378 0.42 6.33 6.10
C PHE A 378 1.59 5.35 6.07
N THR A 379 2.78 5.85 5.79
CA THR A 379 4.02 5.10 5.90
C THR A 379 4.43 4.99 7.36
N TYR A 380 4.67 3.77 7.84
CA TYR A 380 5.23 3.55 9.17
C TYR A 380 6.72 3.89 9.19
N VAL A 381 7.11 4.85 10.01
CA VAL A 381 8.51 5.33 10.09
C VAL A 381 9.26 4.86 11.34
N GLY A 382 8.65 3.95 12.10
CA GLY A 382 9.26 3.32 13.26
C GLY A 382 8.74 3.82 14.60
N LYS A 383 9.41 3.36 15.66
CA LYS A 383 9.22 3.83 17.02
C LYS A 383 10.14 5.01 17.29
N GLY A 384 9.70 5.91 18.16
CA GLY A 384 10.53 6.98 18.67
C GLY A 384 10.13 7.45 20.05
N LYS A 385 11.03 8.14 20.73
CA LYS A 385 10.78 8.69 22.07
C LYS A 385 10.37 10.15 21.96
N LEU A 386 9.22 10.50 22.56
CA LEU A 386 8.83 11.91 22.65
C LEU A 386 9.70 12.64 23.66
N MET A 387 10.26 13.75 23.22
CA MET A 387 11.21 14.57 23.97
C MET A 387 10.83 16.04 23.82
N ASN A 388 11.40 16.88 24.68
CA ASN A 388 11.40 18.33 24.53
C ASN A 388 9.97 18.92 24.34
N CYS A 389 9.04 18.59 25.22
CA CYS A 389 7.66 19.11 25.19
C CYS A 389 7.65 20.64 25.35
N ARG A 390 7.14 21.37 24.35
CA ARG A 390 7.06 22.84 24.34
C ARG A 390 5.63 23.28 24.06
N LYS A 391 5.07 24.17 24.87
CA LYS A 391 3.76 24.77 24.58
C LYS A 391 3.93 25.80 23.47
N THR A 392 3.00 25.85 22.52
CA THR A 392 3.01 26.85 21.45
C THR A 392 2.32 28.14 21.89
N ASP A 393 2.81 29.28 21.41
CA ASP A 393 2.26 30.61 21.72
C ASP A 393 1.09 31.01 20.80
N SER A 394 0.71 30.15 19.85
CA SER A 394 -0.25 30.43 18.77
C SER A 394 -1.72 30.53 19.20
N GLY A 395 -2.01 30.61 20.50
CA GLY A 395 -3.38 30.73 21.04
C GLY A 395 -4.23 29.44 20.98
N ASN A 396 -3.80 28.44 20.20
CA ASN A 396 -4.54 27.19 19.96
C ASN A 396 -4.30 26.10 21.03
N GLY A 397 -3.41 26.34 21.98
CA GLY A 397 -3.12 25.43 23.08
C GLY A 397 -2.50 24.09 22.65
N THR A 398 -1.70 24.08 21.57
CA THR A 398 -0.97 22.90 21.09
C THR A 398 0.38 22.74 21.81
N TYR A 399 0.95 21.55 21.71
CA TYR A 399 2.29 21.24 22.22
C TYR A 399 3.15 20.66 21.09
N LEU A 400 4.38 21.12 20.99
CA LEU A 400 5.41 20.55 20.13
C LEU A 400 6.23 19.53 20.91
N PHE A 401 6.55 18.43 20.24
CA PHE A 401 7.48 17.42 20.69
C PHE A 401 8.52 17.15 19.62
N ASP A 402 9.72 16.80 20.06
CA ASP A 402 10.72 16.19 19.20
C ASP A 402 10.68 14.69 19.43
N ILE A 403 10.37 13.92 18.39
CA ILE A 403 10.32 12.46 18.43
C ILE A 403 11.65 11.95 17.88
N ARG A 404 12.50 11.44 18.78
CA ARG A 404 13.78 10.82 18.41
C ARG A 404 13.51 9.39 17.97
N MET A 405 13.69 9.11 16.69
CA MET A 405 13.38 7.83 16.05
C MET A 405 14.47 6.79 16.34
N GLU A 406 14.09 5.52 16.43
CA GLU A 406 15.04 4.39 16.57
C GLU A 406 15.77 4.06 15.26
N ASN A 407 15.20 4.46 14.13
CA ASN A 407 15.74 4.21 12.79
C ASN A 407 15.79 5.52 12.01
N GLU A 408 16.87 5.73 11.26
CA GLU A 408 17.00 6.85 10.33
C GLU A 408 16.11 6.63 9.10
N LEU A 409 15.54 7.71 8.58
CA LEU A 409 14.87 7.69 7.29
C LEU A 409 15.87 7.30 6.18
N PRO A 410 15.54 6.34 5.31
CA PRO A 410 16.34 6.07 4.13
C PRO A 410 16.27 7.25 3.15
N ASP A 411 17.31 7.44 2.34
CA ASP A 411 17.48 8.62 1.48
C ASP A 411 16.27 8.90 0.58
N TYR A 412 15.64 7.86 0.03
CA TYR A 412 14.43 8.00 -0.79
C TYR A 412 13.23 8.58 -0.02
N LEU A 413 13.07 8.22 1.26
CA LEU A 413 12.04 8.81 2.12
C LEU A 413 12.45 10.17 2.67
N GLN A 414 13.74 10.42 2.89
CA GLN A 414 14.21 11.78 3.24
C GLN A 414 13.85 12.76 2.12
N TYR A 415 14.04 12.35 0.87
CA TYR A 415 13.62 13.12 -0.28
C TYR A 415 12.09 13.27 -0.30
N ASP A 416 11.35 12.15 -0.23
CA ASP A 416 9.91 12.16 -0.35
C ASP A 416 9.22 12.98 0.78
N PHE A 417 9.74 12.89 2.00
CA PHE A 417 9.30 13.68 3.16
C PHE A 417 9.94 15.08 3.25
N GLY A 418 10.86 15.42 2.34
CA GLY A 418 11.35 16.79 2.11
C GLY A 418 12.36 17.27 3.15
N LEU A 419 13.10 16.33 3.71
CA LEU A 419 14.27 16.60 4.53
C LEU A 419 15.48 16.96 3.65
N SER A 420 15.68 16.24 2.55
CA SER A 420 16.69 16.53 1.53
C SER A 420 16.08 17.23 0.31
N ARG A 421 16.90 17.98 -0.44
CA ARG A 421 16.52 18.72 -1.65
C ARG A 421 16.99 18.02 -2.91
#